data_AF-A0A7J9JS21-F1
#
_entry.id   AF-A0A7J9JS21-F1
#
_cell.length_a   1.000
_cell.length_b   1.000
_cell.length_c   1.000
_cell.angle_alpha   90.00
_cell.angle_beta   90.00
_cell.angle_gamma   90.00
#
_symmetry.space_group_name_H-M   'P 1'
#
loop_
_entity.id
_entity.type
_entity.pdbx_description
1 polymer ?
#
loop_
_entity_poly.entity_id
_entity_poly.type
_entity_poly.pdbx_seq_one_letter_code
_entity_poly.pdbx_strand_id
1 'polypeptide(L)'
;MSFGLFFPFQSFQVKTISMVILFFVTVVSMKGGLSVSNICHRLQSFEALNQRAVAVVVDPIQSVKGKVVIDAFRLINPQTMMLGQEPRQTTSNLGHLNKPSIQALIHGLNRHYYSIAINYRKNELEEKMLLNLHKKKWTDGLTLRRFDTHSKTNEQTVQEMLNLAIKYNKAVQEEDELPPEKLAIANVGRQDAKKHLEEHVSNLMSSNIVQTLGTMLDTVVF
;
A
#
# COMPACT_ATOMS: atom_id res chain seq x y z
N MET A 1 6.24 -5.25 -24.81
CA MET A 1 5.71 -6.61 -24.54
C MET A 1 4.78 -6.53 -23.35
N SER A 2 3.47 -6.51 -23.59
CA SER A 2 2.46 -6.42 -22.54
C SER A 2 2.10 -7.82 -22.09
N PHE A 3 2.48 -8.19 -20.87
CA PHE A 3 2.05 -9.44 -20.24
C PHE A 3 0.60 -9.28 -19.77
N GLY A 4 -0.33 -9.98 -20.41
CA GLY A 4 -1.71 -10.11 -19.94
C GLY A 4 -1.78 -11.24 -18.92
N LEU A 5 -1.85 -10.90 -17.64
CA LEU A 5 -2.17 -11.84 -16.56
C LEU A 5 -3.69 -11.95 -16.44
N PHE A 6 -4.22 -13.12 -16.77
CA PHE A 6 -5.63 -13.48 -16.57
C PHE A 6 -5.83 -13.78 -15.09
N PHE A 7 -6.48 -12.88 -14.34
CA PHE A 7 -6.90 -13.15 -12.96
C PHE A 7 -8.33 -13.73 -12.96
N PRO A 8 -8.64 -14.68 -12.05
CA PRO A 8 -9.98 -15.26 -11.96
C PRO A 8 -11.00 -14.19 -11.57
N PHE A 9 -12.21 -14.32 -12.14
CA PHE A 9 -13.36 -13.44 -11.95
C PHE A 9 -13.61 -13.10 -10.47
N GLN A 10 -13.34 -11.86 -10.08
CA GLN A 10 -13.85 -11.29 -8.84
C GLN A 10 -14.89 -10.23 -9.19
N SER A 11 -16.12 -10.46 -8.73
CA SER A 11 -17.29 -9.64 -9.05
C SER A 11 -17.21 -8.26 -8.37
N PHE A 12 -16.79 -7.23 -9.12
CA PHE A 12 -16.95 -5.84 -8.70
C PHE A 12 -18.35 -5.35 -9.07
N GLN A 13 -19.24 -5.23 -8.08
CA GLN A 13 -20.57 -4.66 -8.28
C GLN A 13 -20.50 -3.13 -8.16
N VAL A 14 -20.52 -2.43 -9.30
CA VAL A 14 -20.75 -0.98 -9.36
C VAL A 14 -22.22 -0.72 -9.04
N LYS A 15 -22.50 -0.19 -7.84
CA LYS A 15 -23.85 0.02 -7.29
C LYS A 15 -24.65 1.04 -8.14
N THR A 16 -25.34 0.58 -9.17
CA THR A 16 -26.70 1.02 -9.59
C THR A 16 -27.24 0.30 -10.82
N ILE A 17 -26.48 -0.59 -11.46
CA ILE A 17 -26.94 -1.30 -12.65
C ILE A 17 -26.37 -2.71 -12.60
N SER A 18 -27.20 -3.75 -12.75
CA SER A 18 -26.73 -5.10 -13.08
C SER A 18 -26.01 -5.04 -14.43
N MET A 19 -24.72 -4.72 -14.38
CA MET A 19 -23.83 -4.59 -15.53
C MET A 19 -23.12 -5.92 -15.72
N VAL A 20 -23.29 -6.53 -16.89
CA VAL A 20 -22.37 -7.54 -17.39
C VAL A 20 -21.08 -6.80 -17.72
N ILE A 21 -20.13 -6.80 -16.78
CA ILE A 21 -18.84 -6.14 -16.91
C ILE A 21 -17.95 -7.05 -17.75
N LEU A 22 -17.72 -6.68 -19.01
CA LEU A 22 -16.64 -7.26 -19.79
C LEU A 22 -15.33 -6.63 -19.27
N PHE A 23 -14.60 -7.35 -18.42
CA PHE A 23 -13.34 -6.90 -17.85
C PHE A 23 -12.28 -6.75 -18.94
N PHE A 24 -11.83 -5.52 -19.18
CA PHE A 24 -10.55 -5.27 -19.84
C PHE A 24 -9.61 -4.61 -18.83
N VAL A 25 -8.84 -5.44 -18.09
CA VAL A 25 -7.75 -4.95 -17.25
C VAL A 25 -6.54 -4.75 -18.16
N THR A 26 -6.25 -3.51 -18.54
CA THR A 26 -4.94 -3.19 -19.09
C THR A 26 -4.08 -2.68 -17.96
N VAL A 27 -3.08 -3.47 -17.56
CA VAL A 27 -1.99 -2.99 -16.71
C VAL A 27 -1.15 -2.03 -17.54
N VAL A 28 -1.47 -0.73 -17.49
CA VAL A 28 -0.60 0.31 -18.04
C VAL A 28 0.45 0.62 -17.00
N SER A 29 1.54 -0.14 -17.03
CA SER A 29 2.77 0.24 -16.37
C SER A 29 3.59 1.07 -17.35
N MET A 30 3.56 2.39 -17.23
CA MET A 30 4.67 3.26 -17.61
C MET A 30 4.68 4.47 -16.67
N LYS A 31 5.88 4.92 -16.33
CA LYS A 31 6.27 5.93 -15.31
C LYS A 31 5.61 7.34 -15.42
N GLY A 32 4.48 7.49 -16.11
CA GLY A 32 3.84 8.76 -16.47
C GLY A 32 2.39 8.94 -16.00
N GLY A 33 1.92 8.16 -15.02
CA GLY A 33 0.56 8.28 -14.47
C GLY A 33 -0.53 7.58 -15.30
N LEU A 34 -1.73 7.43 -14.73
CA LEU A 34 -2.84 6.71 -15.37
C LEU A 34 -3.42 7.54 -16.52
N SER A 35 -3.06 7.19 -17.74
CA SER A 35 -3.59 7.79 -18.97
C SER A 35 -4.07 6.71 -19.94
N VAL A 36 -5.21 6.97 -20.59
CA VAL A 36 -5.90 6.03 -21.49
C VAL A 36 -5.51 6.27 -22.96
N SER A 37 -4.54 7.15 -23.24
CA SER A 37 -4.22 7.60 -24.60
C SER A 37 -3.93 6.46 -25.59
N ASN A 38 -3.36 5.33 -25.12
CA ASN A 38 -3.01 4.19 -25.97
C ASN A 38 -4.11 3.11 -26.06
N ILE A 39 -5.21 3.25 -25.30
CA ILE A 39 -6.24 2.21 -25.14
C ILE A 39 -7.58 2.60 -25.82
N CYS A 40 -7.70 3.86 -26.25
CA CYS A 40 -8.92 4.43 -26.86
C CYS A 40 -9.48 3.58 -28.02
N HIS A 41 -8.64 3.19 -28.99
CA HIS A 41 -9.09 2.43 -30.17
C HIS A 41 -9.70 1.07 -29.79
N ARG A 42 -9.12 0.39 -28.79
CA ARG A 42 -9.60 -0.92 -28.35
C ARG A 42 -10.89 -0.80 -27.53
N LEU A 43 -11.01 0.23 -26.70
CA LEU A 43 -12.25 0.50 -25.96
C LEU A 43 -13.41 0.81 -26.89
N GLN A 44 -13.17 1.56 -27.97
CA GLN A 44 -14.18 1.85 -28.97
C GLN A 44 -14.73 0.56 -29.63
N SER A 45 -13.86 -0.43 -29.90
CA SER A 45 -14.29 -1.74 -30.40
C SER A 45 -15.16 -2.50 -29.38
N PHE A 46 -14.84 -2.43 -28.08
CA PHE A 46 -15.63 -3.09 -27.03
C PHE A 46 -16.94 -2.37 -26.72
N GLU A 47 -17.00 -1.04 -26.90
CA GLU A 47 -18.22 -0.26 -26.74
C GLU A 47 -19.26 -0.59 -27.83
N ALA A 48 -18.81 -0.95 -29.04
CA ALA A 48 -19.68 -1.44 -30.10
C ALA A 48 -20.36 -2.78 -29.75
N LEU A 49 -19.70 -3.62 -28.94
CA LEU A 49 -20.27 -4.87 -28.44
C LEU A 49 -21.15 -4.65 -27.21
N ASN A 50 -20.73 -3.77 -26.30
CA ASN A 50 -21.44 -3.45 -25.07
C ASN A 50 -21.35 -1.95 -24.77
N GLN A 51 -22.49 -1.27 -24.86
CA GLN A 51 -22.57 0.17 -24.58
C GLN A 51 -22.13 0.56 -23.16
N ARG A 52 -22.15 -0.39 -22.21
CA ARG A 52 -21.75 -0.18 -20.81
C ARG A 52 -20.30 -0.61 -20.50
N ALA A 53 -19.44 -0.77 -21.50
CA ALA A 53 -18.05 -1.10 -21.28
C ALA A 53 -17.31 -0.01 -20.45
N VAL A 54 -16.44 -0.45 -19.54
CA VAL A 54 -15.63 0.42 -18.67
C VAL A 54 -14.19 -0.07 -18.70
N ALA A 55 -13.25 0.86 -18.85
CA ALA A 55 -11.82 0.60 -18.75
C ALA A 55 -11.37 0.76 -17.29
N VAL A 56 -10.67 -0.21 -16.74
CA VAL A 56 -10.07 -0.10 -15.40
C VAL A 56 -8.56 -0.09 -15.55
N VAL A 57 -7.91 0.94 -14.99
CA VAL A 57 -6.45 1.09 -15.01
C VAL A 57 -5.96 0.99 -13.57
N VAL A 58 -4.99 0.10 -13.36
CA VAL A 58 -4.36 -0.16 -12.06
C VAL A 58 -2.88 0.17 -12.19
N ASP A 59 -2.36 1.00 -11.29
CA ASP A 59 -0.92 1.29 -11.21
C ASP A 59 -0.31 0.52 -10.01
N PRO A 60 0.32 -0.65 -10.25
CA PRO A 60 0.92 -1.43 -9.18
C PRO A 60 2.20 -0.79 -8.61
N ILE A 61 2.84 0.14 -9.33
CA ILE A 61 4.10 0.77 -8.90
C ILE A 61 3.81 1.88 -7.88
N GLN A 62 2.75 2.66 -8.12
CA GLN A 62 2.34 3.73 -7.20
C GLN A 62 1.42 3.24 -6.08
N SER A 63 0.89 2.02 -6.19
CA SER A 63 0.09 1.41 -5.13
C SER A 63 1.00 0.91 -4.00
N VAL A 64 0.82 1.45 -2.81
CA VAL A 64 1.56 1.08 -1.59
C VAL A 64 0.60 0.62 -0.50
N LYS A 65 1.12 0.00 0.57
CA LYS A 65 0.28 -0.43 1.70
C LYS A 65 -0.53 0.76 2.23
N GLY A 66 -1.87 0.65 2.17
CA GLY A 66 -2.80 1.71 2.59
C GLY A 66 -3.26 2.67 1.49
N LYS A 67 -2.66 2.64 0.29
CA LYS A 67 -3.11 3.43 -0.87
C LYS A 67 -3.04 2.59 -2.13
N VAL A 68 -4.20 2.26 -2.65
CA VAL A 68 -4.34 1.53 -3.92
C VAL A 68 -4.74 2.53 -5.01
N VAL A 69 -3.89 2.66 -6.03
CA VAL A 69 -4.06 3.59 -7.15
C VAL A 69 -4.79 2.87 -8.28
N ILE A 70 -6.11 3.07 -8.34
CA ILE A 70 -7.00 2.48 -9.35
C ILE A 70 -7.96 3.56 -9.82
N ASP A 71 -8.12 3.68 -11.14
CA ASP A 71 -9.11 4.53 -11.76
C ASP A 71 -9.91 3.75 -12.81
N ALA A 72 -11.17 4.14 -12.98
CA ALA A 72 -12.05 3.61 -14.02
C ALA A 72 -12.41 4.74 -14.98
N PHE A 73 -12.41 4.44 -16.28
CA PHE A 73 -12.70 5.38 -17.35
C PHE A 73 -13.72 4.83 -18.33
N ARG A 74 -14.50 5.72 -18.93
CA ARG A 74 -15.39 5.42 -20.04
C ARG A 74 -15.24 6.45 -21.15
N LEU A 75 -15.36 6.01 -22.39
CA LEU A 75 -15.27 6.88 -23.57
C LEU A 75 -16.47 7.83 -23.62
N ILE A 76 -16.23 9.03 -24.15
CA ILE A 76 -17.29 9.99 -24.50
C ILE A 76 -17.54 9.85 -25.99
N ASN A 77 -18.81 9.78 -26.40
CA ASN A 77 -19.15 9.86 -27.82
C ASN A 77 -18.85 11.29 -28.33
N PRO A 78 -17.98 11.47 -29.33
CA PRO A 78 -17.63 12.80 -29.86
C PRO A 78 -18.84 13.56 -30.40
N GLN A 79 -19.87 12.87 -30.89
CA GLN A 79 -21.09 13.52 -31.38
C GLN A 79 -21.82 14.24 -30.23
N THR A 80 -21.91 13.63 -29.05
CA THR A 80 -22.58 14.21 -27.88
C THR A 80 -21.89 15.50 -27.41
N MET A 81 -20.56 15.57 -27.53
CA MET A 81 -19.82 16.80 -27.22
C MET A 81 -20.13 17.94 -28.19
N MET A 82 -20.29 17.64 -29.49
CA MET A 82 -20.64 18.64 -30.48
C MET A 82 -22.06 19.20 -30.26
N LEU A 83 -22.96 18.39 -29.70
CA LEU A 83 -24.29 18.83 -29.28
C LEU A 83 -24.30 19.60 -27.94
N GLY A 84 -23.14 19.84 -27.31
CA GLY A 84 -23.03 20.57 -26.05
C GLY A 84 -23.71 19.87 -24.86
N GLN A 85 -24.12 18.62 -25.01
CA GLN A 85 -24.70 17.84 -23.93
C GLN A 85 -23.59 17.35 -23.02
N GLU A 86 -23.70 17.64 -21.72
CA GLU A 86 -22.74 17.09 -20.76
C GLU A 86 -22.87 15.56 -20.72
N PRO A 87 -21.77 14.81 -20.95
CA PRO A 87 -21.81 13.36 -21.02
C PRO A 87 -22.08 12.69 -19.66
N ARG A 88 -22.13 13.46 -18.56
CA ARG A 88 -22.40 12.99 -17.20
C ARG A 88 -23.76 13.49 -16.75
N GLN A 89 -24.63 12.58 -16.29
CA GLN A 89 -25.76 12.94 -15.45
C GLN A 89 -25.34 12.80 -13.98
N THR A 90 -25.11 13.92 -13.30
CA THR A 90 -24.83 13.97 -11.86
C THR A 90 -26.14 13.89 -11.07
N THR A 91 -26.59 12.67 -10.77
CA THR A 91 -27.85 12.44 -10.01
C THR A 91 -27.65 12.22 -8.51
N SER A 92 -26.40 12.09 -8.03
CA SER A 92 -26.12 11.77 -6.62
C SER A 92 -24.98 12.59 -6.02
N ASN A 93 -25.18 13.10 -4.80
CA ASN A 93 -24.21 13.92 -4.05
C ASN A 93 -23.15 13.09 -3.28
N LEU A 94 -23.21 11.76 -3.35
CA LEU A 94 -22.44 10.86 -2.48
C LEU A 94 -21.09 10.40 -3.08
N GLY A 95 -20.85 10.65 -4.36
CA GLY A 95 -19.63 10.23 -5.06
C GLY A 95 -18.82 11.44 -5.52
N HIS A 96 -17.93 11.95 -4.67
CA HIS A 96 -16.96 12.95 -5.10
C HIS A 96 -15.97 12.30 -6.07
N LEU A 97 -15.83 12.87 -7.26
CA LEU A 97 -14.76 12.50 -8.18
C LEU A 97 -13.44 13.01 -7.61
N ASN A 98 -12.43 12.14 -7.60
CA ASN A 98 -11.08 12.56 -7.24
C ASN A 98 -10.63 13.68 -8.16
N LYS A 99 -10.00 14.72 -7.59
CA LYS A 99 -9.43 15.81 -8.37
C LYS A 99 -8.43 15.22 -9.37
N PRO A 100 -8.63 15.41 -10.69
CA PRO A 100 -7.78 14.79 -11.67
C PRO A 100 -6.37 15.39 -11.65
N SER A 101 -5.37 14.56 -11.92
CA SER A 101 -4.00 15.00 -12.16
C SER A 101 -3.90 15.82 -13.45
N ILE A 102 -2.98 16.80 -13.49
CA ILE A 102 -2.71 17.62 -14.68
C ILE A 102 -2.34 16.74 -15.88
N GLN A 103 -1.58 15.68 -15.65
CA GLN A 103 -1.20 14.72 -16.69
C GLN A 103 -2.43 14.05 -17.32
N ALA A 104 -3.42 13.66 -16.51
CA ALA A 104 -4.64 13.03 -17.00
C ALA A 104 -5.49 13.98 -17.86
N LEU A 105 -5.54 15.27 -17.49
CA LEU A 105 -6.20 16.30 -18.29
C LEU A 105 -5.52 16.51 -19.65
N ILE A 106 -4.18 16.56 -19.68
CA ILE A 106 -3.40 16.69 -20.93
C ILE A 106 -3.68 15.51 -21.87
N HIS A 107 -3.83 14.31 -21.32
CA HIS A 107 -4.12 13.12 -22.10
C HIS A 107 -5.59 12.94 -22.51
N GLY A 108 -6.45 13.94 -22.27
CA GLY A 108 -7.81 13.97 -22.80
C GLY A 108 -8.89 13.51 -21.84
N LEU A 109 -8.63 13.50 -20.54
CA LEU A 109 -9.70 13.38 -19.53
C LEU A 109 -10.69 14.55 -19.67
N ASN A 110 -11.99 14.25 -19.61
CA ASN A 110 -13.13 15.14 -19.89
C ASN A 110 -13.21 15.64 -21.36
N ARG A 111 -12.42 15.07 -22.28
CA ARG A 111 -12.56 15.28 -23.73
C ARG A 111 -12.88 13.96 -24.43
N HIS A 112 -11.98 12.99 -24.36
CA HIS A 112 -12.18 11.70 -25.02
C HIS A 112 -12.80 10.66 -24.08
N TYR A 113 -12.54 10.78 -22.79
CA TYR A 113 -13.05 9.87 -21.78
C TYR A 113 -13.29 10.59 -20.46
N TYR A 114 -14.10 10.01 -19.60
CA TYR A 114 -14.43 10.54 -18.29
C TYR A 114 -14.18 9.48 -17.20
N SER A 115 -13.75 9.92 -16.01
CA SER A 115 -13.50 9.05 -14.87
C SER A 115 -14.79 8.64 -14.14
N ILE A 116 -14.84 7.42 -13.63
CA ILE A 116 -15.94 6.87 -12.84
C ILE A 116 -15.44 6.65 -11.41
N ALA A 117 -16.24 7.06 -10.42
CA ALA A 117 -15.93 6.80 -9.02
C ALA A 117 -16.08 5.31 -8.70
N ILE A 118 -15.04 4.71 -8.13
CA ILE A 118 -15.02 3.30 -7.72
C ILE A 118 -15.29 3.23 -6.23
N ASN A 119 -16.20 2.34 -5.83
CA ASN A 119 -16.46 2.01 -4.43
C ASN A 119 -16.24 0.52 -4.18
N TYR A 120 -15.70 0.20 -3.01
CA TYR A 120 -15.51 -1.17 -2.56
C TYR A 120 -16.72 -1.62 -1.75
N ARG A 121 -17.35 -2.72 -2.14
CA ARG A 121 -18.31 -3.43 -1.30
C ARG A 121 -17.53 -4.43 -0.46
N LYS A 122 -17.59 -4.28 0.86
CA LYS A 122 -16.98 -5.22 1.81
C LYS A 122 -18.09 -6.03 2.47
N ASN A 123 -17.99 -7.35 2.42
CA ASN A 123 -18.86 -8.22 3.18
C ASN A 123 -18.21 -8.58 4.53
N GLU A 124 -19.01 -8.74 5.59
CA GLU A 124 -18.48 -9.07 6.93
C GLU A 124 -17.70 -10.39 6.94
N LEU A 125 -18.15 -11.39 6.17
CA LEU A 125 -17.50 -12.68 6.07
C LEU A 125 -16.14 -12.58 5.35
N GLU A 126 -16.07 -11.81 4.28
CA GLU A 126 -14.83 -11.54 3.54
C GLU A 126 -13.85 -10.78 4.43
N GLU A 127 -14.33 -9.78 5.17
CA GLU A 127 -13.51 -9.02 6.10
C GLU A 127 -12.96 -9.92 7.20
N LYS A 128 -13.79 -10.76 7.84
CA LYS A 128 -13.32 -11.75 8.84
C LYS A 128 -12.29 -12.72 8.25
N MET A 129 -12.51 -13.20 7.03
CA MET A 129 -11.56 -14.09 6.34
C MET A 129 -10.23 -13.41 6.05
N LEU A 130 -10.25 -12.20 5.49
CA LEU A 130 -9.04 -11.41 5.17
C LEU A 130 -8.29 -10.98 6.44
N LEU A 131 -9.03 -10.69 7.51
CA LEU A 131 -8.44 -10.41 8.81
C LEU A 131 -7.72 -11.63 9.40
N ASN A 132 -8.13 -12.86 9.04
CA ASN A 132 -7.47 -14.07 9.53
C ASN A 132 -6.16 -14.40 8.80
N LEU A 133 -5.97 -13.95 7.56
CA LEU A 133 -4.76 -14.25 6.77
C LEU A 133 -3.48 -13.65 7.35
N HIS A 134 -3.57 -12.50 8.02
CA HIS A 134 -2.40 -11.79 8.56
C HIS A 134 -2.18 -12.03 10.07
N LYS A 135 -3.06 -12.80 10.71
CA LYS A 135 -2.90 -13.12 12.14
C LYS A 135 -1.76 -14.12 12.30
N LYS A 136 -0.79 -13.78 13.15
CA LYS A 136 0.17 -14.77 13.66
C LYS A 136 -0.62 -15.86 14.41
N LYS A 137 -0.18 -17.11 14.31
CA LYS A 137 -0.85 -18.17 15.06
C LYS A 137 -0.63 -17.89 16.55
N TRP A 138 -1.67 -18.01 17.36
CA TRP A 138 -1.54 -17.80 18.80
C TRP A 138 -0.51 -18.76 19.42
N THR A 139 -0.37 -19.96 18.84
CA THR A 139 0.64 -20.96 19.21
C THR A 139 2.07 -20.50 18.99
N ASP A 140 2.32 -19.56 18.07
CA ASP A 140 3.68 -19.06 17.82
C ASP A 140 4.26 -18.41 19.10
N GLY A 141 3.41 -17.82 19.95
CA GLY A 141 3.80 -17.25 21.25
C GLY A 141 4.07 -18.28 22.35
N LEU A 142 3.63 -19.53 22.18
CA LEU A 142 3.87 -20.63 23.12
C LEU A 142 5.07 -21.48 22.73
N THR A 143 5.61 -21.30 21.54
CA THR A 143 6.80 -22.02 21.10
C THR A 143 8.05 -21.43 21.74
N LEU A 144 8.72 -22.22 22.58
CA LEU A 144 9.99 -21.84 23.16
C LEU A 144 11.11 -21.96 22.14
N ARG A 145 11.95 -20.92 22.06
CA ARG A 145 13.17 -20.99 21.27
C ARG A 145 14.20 -21.83 22.01
N ARG A 146 15.13 -22.45 21.27
CA ARG A 146 16.24 -23.20 21.89
C ARG A 146 17.09 -22.26 22.74
N PHE A 147 17.33 -22.62 23.99
CA PHE A 147 18.07 -21.79 24.95
C PHE A 147 19.47 -21.43 24.46
N ASP A 148 20.20 -22.36 23.84
CA ASP A 148 21.54 -22.09 23.32
C ASP A 148 21.54 -20.98 22.26
N THR A 149 20.54 -21.01 21.35
CA THR A 149 20.41 -19.99 20.29
C THR A 149 20.01 -18.65 20.86
N HIS A 150 19.07 -18.65 21.83
CA HIS A 150 18.60 -17.44 22.47
C HIS A 150 19.70 -16.76 23.30
N SER A 151 20.48 -17.55 24.05
CA SER A 151 21.62 -17.06 24.82
C SER A 151 22.68 -16.43 23.93
N LYS A 152 23.01 -17.07 22.79
CA LYS A 152 23.96 -16.50 21.81
C LYS A 152 23.46 -15.19 21.21
N THR A 153 22.17 -15.11 20.86
CA THR A 153 21.58 -13.86 20.35
C THR A 153 21.60 -12.75 21.40
N ASN A 154 21.35 -13.08 22.67
CA ASN A 154 21.41 -12.12 23.77
C ASN A 154 22.83 -11.59 23.97
N GLU A 155 23.83 -12.48 23.98
CA GLU A 155 25.24 -12.10 24.09
C GLU A 155 25.67 -11.16 22.94
N GLN A 156 25.33 -11.51 21.70
CA GLN A 156 25.61 -10.68 20.52
C GLN A 156 24.96 -9.30 20.63
N THR A 157 23.67 -9.24 21.01
CA THR A 157 22.94 -7.98 21.14
C THR A 157 23.53 -7.10 22.24
N VAL A 158 23.92 -7.68 23.38
CA VAL A 158 24.56 -6.94 24.47
C VAL A 158 25.94 -6.43 24.07
N GLN A 159 26.71 -7.20 23.30
CA GLN A 159 28.01 -6.76 22.78
C GLN A 159 27.86 -5.59 21.80
N GLU A 160 26.85 -5.63 20.92
CA GLU A 160 26.51 -4.52 20.02
C GLU A 160 26.06 -3.29 20.80
N MET A 161 25.24 -3.47 21.84
CA MET A 161 24.83 -2.39 22.73
C MET A 161 26.02 -1.74 23.45
N LEU A 162 27.02 -2.51 23.87
CA LEU A 162 28.24 -1.95 24.46
C LEU A 162 29.00 -1.06 23.46
N ASN A 163 29.13 -1.51 22.22
CA ASN A 163 29.75 -0.71 21.16
C ASN A 163 28.97 0.58 20.88
N LEU A 164 27.64 0.52 20.90
CA LEU A 164 26.78 1.70 20.74
C LEU A 164 26.86 2.64 21.94
N ALA A 165 26.97 2.12 23.17
CA ALA A 165 27.12 2.92 24.38
C ALA A 165 28.45 3.71 24.37
N ILE A 166 29.55 3.10 23.92
CA ILE A 166 30.83 3.80 23.74
C ILE A 166 30.69 4.92 22.69
N LYS A 167 30.02 4.66 21.56
CA LYS A 167 29.75 5.67 20.53
C LYS A 167 28.86 6.80 21.05
N TYR A 168 27.83 6.46 21.83
CA TYR A 168 26.93 7.44 22.43
C TYR A 168 27.67 8.34 23.41
N ASN A 169 28.54 7.79 24.26
CA ASN A 169 29.37 8.57 25.18
C ASN A 169 30.28 9.57 24.43
N LYS A 170 30.93 9.12 23.34
CA LYS A 170 31.71 10.03 22.47
C LYS A 170 30.85 11.12 21.84
N ALA A 171 29.66 10.76 21.34
CA ALA A 171 28.75 11.73 20.73
C ALA A 171 28.27 12.80 21.73
N VAL A 172 28.02 12.43 22.99
CA VAL A 172 27.66 13.36 24.06
C VAL A 172 28.83 14.30 24.41
N GLN A 173 30.06 13.79 24.44
CA GLN A 173 31.25 14.62 24.65
C GLN A 173 31.46 15.63 23.50
N GLU A 174 31.22 15.21 22.26
CA GLU A 174 31.27 16.09 21.07
C GLU A 174 30.11 17.13 21.06
N GLU A 175 28.98 16.81 21.68
CA GLU A 175 27.81 17.70 21.78
C GLU A 175 28.09 18.94 22.65
N ASP A 176 28.88 18.79 23.72
CA ASP A 176 29.26 19.89 24.61
C ASP A 176 30.15 20.95 23.92
N GLU A 177 30.87 20.56 22.86
CA GLU A 177 31.82 21.44 22.15
C GLU A 177 31.18 22.26 21.02
N LEU A 178 30.00 21.87 20.52
CA LEU A 178 29.44 22.38 19.26
C LEU A 178 28.02 22.97 19.43
N PRO A 179 27.68 24.05 18.70
CA PRO A 179 26.33 24.60 18.74
C PRO A 179 25.31 23.70 17.99
N PRO A 180 24.03 23.73 18.39
CA PRO A 180 22.99 22.79 17.95
C PRO A 180 22.72 22.81 16.43
N GLU A 181 22.87 23.96 15.77
CA GLU A 181 22.67 24.09 14.32
C GLU A 181 23.75 23.35 13.51
N LYS A 182 24.99 23.35 13.99
CA LYS A 182 26.11 22.64 13.36
C LYS A 182 26.04 21.14 13.65
N LEU A 183 25.56 20.76 14.83
CA LEU A 183 25.32 19.37 15.22
C LEU A 183 24.24 18.71 14.33
N ALA A 184 23.15 19.41 14.05
CA ALA A 184 22.09 18.89 13.18
C ALA A 184 22.62 18.53 11.78
N ILE A 185 23.58 19.30 11.25
CA ILE A 185 24.23 19.04 9.96
C ILE A 185 25.28 17.93 10.10
N ALA A 186 26.09 17.92 11.16
CA ALA A 186 27.13 16.92 11.39
C ALA A 186 26.57 15.51 11.66
N ASN A 187 25.37 15.43 12.22
CA ASN A 187 24.69 14.16 12.51
C ASN A 187 24.00 13.56 11.27
N VAL A 188 23.83 14.32 10.18
CA VAL A 188 23.27 13.78 8.93
C VAL A 188 24.24 12.76 8.34
N GLY A 189 23.78 11.52 8.18
CA GLY A 189 24.57 10.43 7.58
C GLY A 189 25.39 9.61 8.58
N ARG A 190 25.42 9.99 9.87
CA ARG A 190 25.98 9.16 10.95
C ARG A 190 24.87 8.33 11.62
N GLN A 191 25.23 7.17 12.15
CA GLN A 191 24.31 6.32 12.89
C GLN A 191 23.95 6.97 14.24
N ASP A 192 22.66 7.21 14.49
CA ASP A 192 22.18 7.75 15.77
C ASP A 192 22.24 6.68 16.87
N ALA A 193 23.30 6.72 17.67
CA ALA A 193 23.56 5.73 18.70
C ALA A 193 22.45 5.64 19.76
N LYS A 194 21.79 6.75 20.09
CA LYS A 194 20.69 6.76 21.07
C LYS A 194 19.49 5.97 20.55
N LYS A 195 19.05 6.28 19.33
CA LYS A 195 17.89 5.62 18.72
C LYS A 195 18.12 4.11 18.56
N HIS A 196 19.33 3.71 18.18
CA HIS A 196 19.66 2.28 18.07
C HIS A 196 19.76 1.58 19.43
N LEU A 197 20.29 2.24 20.47
CA LEU A 197 20.27 1.67 21.82
C LEU A 197 18.84 1.39 22.29
N GLU A 198 17.92 2.35 22.11
CA GLU A 198 16.50 2.18 22.46
C GLU A 198 15.87 1.01 21.68
N GLU A 199 16.15 0.87 20.39
CA GLU A 199 15.67 -0.24 19.56
C GLU A 199 16.18 -1.61 20.05
N HIS A 200 17.49 -1.73 20.32
CA HIS A 200 18.07 -2.98 20.81
C HIS A 200 17.55 -3.36 22.19
N VAL A 201 17.40 -2.39 23.10
CA VAL A 201 16.81 -2.61 24.43
C VAL A 201 15.37 -3.11 24.31
N SER A 202 14.54 -2.47 23.49
CA SER A 202 13.15 -2.89 23.26
C SER A 202 13.06 -4.32 22.71
N ASN A 203 13.92 -4.67 21.75
CA ASN A 203 13.95 -6.00 21.16
C ASN A 203 14.44 -7.07 22.15
N LEU A 204 15.51 -6.78 22.90
CA LEU A 204 16.08 -7.68 23.91
C LEU A 204 15.07 -7.97 25.03
N MET A 205 14.43 -6.92 25.56
CA MET A 205 13.40 -7.08 26.59
C MET A 205 12.21 -7.88 26.07
N SER A 206 11.69 -7.56 24.88
CA SER A 206 10.56 -8.28 24.29
C SER A 206 10.86 -9.77 24.11
N SER A 207 12.05 -10.09 23.61
CA SER A 207 12.50 -11.48 23.40
C SER A 207 12.62 -12.24 24.72
N ASN A 208 13.26 -11.65 25.73
CA ASN A 208 13.50 -12.28 27.02
C ASN A 208 12.22 -12.44 27.85
N ILE A 209 11.32 -11.45 27.82
CA ILE A 209 10.02 -11.53 28.50
C ILE A 209 9.19 -12.67 27.90
N VAL A 210 9.09 -12.75 26.57
CA VAL A 210 8.34 -13.82 25.90
C VAL A 210 8.94 -15.19 26.21
N GLN A 211 10.27 -15.34 26.17
CA GLN A 211 10.93 -16.61 26.49
C GLN A 211 10.67 -17.00 27.96
N THR A 212 10.86 -16.08 28.91
CA THR A 212 10.68 -16.36 30.34
C THR A 212 9.22 -16.71 30.66
N LEU A 213 8.27 -15.93 30.12
CA LEU A 213 6.84 -16.19 30.30
C LEU A 213 6.43 -17.51 29.65
N GLY A 214 6.97 -17.82 28.46
CA GLY A 214 6.79 -19.12 27.83
C GLY A 214 7.26 -20.27 28.71
N THR A 215 8.43 -20.15 29.34
CA THR A 215 8.95 -21.21 30.22
C THR A 215 8.12 -21.39 31.48
N MET A 216 7.68 -20.30 32.10
CA MET A 216 6.83 -20.37 33.29
C MET A 216 5.47 -20.99 32.97
N LEU A 217 4.86 -20.63 31.83
CA LEU A 217 3.61 -21.23 31.39
C LEU A 217 3.76 -22.73 31.10
N ASP A 218 4.84 -23.13 30.44
CA ASP A 218 5.11 -24.55 30.12
C ASP A 218 5.15 -25.40 31.39
N THR A 219 5.80 -24.91 32.46
CA THR A 219 5.91 -25.64 33.75
C THR A 219 4.60 -25.80 34.53
N VAL A 220 3.58 -24.99 34.26
CA VAL A 220 2.29 -25.02 34.99
C VAL A 220 1.20 -25.70 34.18
N VAL A 221 1.23 -25.55 32.85
CA VAL A 221 0.19 -26.04 31.94
C VAL A 221 0.45 -27.48 31.48
N PHE A 222 1.71 -27.88 31.33
CA PHE A 222 2.12 -29.20 30.84
C PHE A 222 2.92 -29.97 31.88
#